data_AF-A0A520YNJ1-F1
#
_entry.id   AF-A0A520YNJ1-F1
#
_cell.length_a   1.000
_cell.length_b   1.000
_cell.length_c   1.000
_cell.angle_alpha   90.00
_cell.angle_beta   90.00
_cell.angle_gamma   90.00
#
_symmetry.space_group_name_H-M   'P 1'
#
loop_
_entity.id
_entity.type
_entity.pdbx_description
1 polymer ?
#
loop_
_entity_poly.entity_id
_entity_poly.type
_entity_poly.pdbx_seq_one_letter_code
_entity_poly.pdbx_strand_id
1 'polypeptide(L)'
;MANHDEKLGWRLLEALYELGRADTKADADVLATWLGVAKPHVQELMRRLDAQGLVDAERCRLSMQGLVLAVSMHGAQKLSRQSRAA
;
A
#
# COMPACT_ATOMS: atom_id res chain seq x y z
N MET A 1 4.64 -18.63 4.80
CA MET A 1 5.40 -17.52 4.18
C MET A 1 4.50 -16.62 3.33
N ALA A 2 3.66 -17.15 2.43
CA ALA A 2 2.76 -16.35 1.58
C ALA A 2 1.89 -15.32 2.34
N ASN A 3 1.35 -15.67 3.50
CA ASN A 3 0.45 -14.81 4.27
C ASN A 3 1.14 -13.56 4.88
N HIS A 4 2.46 -13.58 5.08
CA HIS A 4 3.18 -12.41 5.62
C HIS A 4 3.45 -11.38 4.52
N ASP A 5 3.96 -11.85 3.37
CA ASP A 5 4.21 -11.03 2.19
C ASP A 5 2.92 -10.40 1.65
N GLU A 6 1.83 -11.17 1.63
CA GLU A 6 0.53 -10.69 1.18
C GLU A 6 0.02 -9.56 2.09
N LYS A 7 0.05 -9.76 3.42
CA LYS A 7 -0.27 -8.71 4.39
C LYS A 7 0.61 -7.48 4.23
N LEU A 8 1.89 -7.66 3.96
CA LEU A 8 2.79 -6.54 3.74
C LEU A 8 2.46 -5.79 2.45
N GLY A 9 2.07 -6.50 1.38
CA GLY A 9 1.59 -5.92 0.13
C GLY A 9 0.36 -5.04 0.35
N TRP A 10 -0.61 -5.54 1.12
CA TRP A 10 -1.79 -4.76 1.51
C TRP A 10 -1.43 -3.50 2.29
N ARG A 11 -0.52 -3.59 3.26
CA ARG A 11 -0.05 -2.43 4.03
C ARG A 11 0.72 -1.44 3.17
N LEU A 12 1.47 -1.91 2.17
CA LEU A 12 2.17 -1.03 1.23
C LEU A 12 1.19 -0.24 0.35
N LEU A 13 0.14 -0.88 -0.16
CA LEU A 13 -0.91 -0.19 -0.93
C LEU A 13 -1.64 0.86 -0.08
N GLU A 14 -1.94 0.53 1.18
CA GLU A 14 -2.51 1.48 2.14
C GLU A 14 -1.57 2.66 2.43
N ALA A 15 -0.27 2.39 2.64
CA ALA A 15 0.73 3.44 2.84
C ALA A 15 0.83 4.40 1.66
N LEU A 16 0.90 3.87 0.43
CA LEU A 16 0.91 4.68 -0.78
C LEU A 16 -0.38 5.51 -0.95
N TYR A 17 -1.53 4.94 -0.58
CA TYR A 17 -2.80 5.65 -0.62
C TYR A 17 -2.83 6.83 0.34
N GLU A 18 -2.43 6.64 1.60
CA GLU A 18 -2.42 7.70 2.60
C GLU A 18 -1.38 8.79 2.27
N LEU A 19 -0.20 8.42 1.78
CA LEU A 19 0.80 9.39 1.30
C LEU A 19 0.28 10.22 0.12
N GLY A 20 -0.37 9.57 -0.85
CA GLY A 20 -0.98 10.25 -1.99
C GLY A 20 -2.10 11.21 -1.56
N ARG A 21 -2.91 10.84 -0.57
CA ARG A 21 -3.97 11.72 -0.01
C ARG A 21 -3.41 12.92 0.75
N ALA A 22 -2.26 12.75 1.40
CA ALA A 22 -1.56 13.81 2.11
C ALA A 22 -0.69 14.68 1.19
N ASP A 23 -0.75 14.48 -0.14
CA ASP A 23 0.12 15.12 -1.13
C ASP A 23 1.62 15.02 -0.76
N THR A 24 1.98 13.91 -0.10
CA THR A 24 3.33 13.67 0.37
C THR A 24 4.06 12.80 -0.64
N LYS A 25 5.24 13.24 -1.07
CA LYS A 25 6.07 12.48 -1.99
C LYS A 25 6.47 11.15 -1.33
N ALA A 26 6.05 10.05 -1.94
CA ALA A 26 6.46 8.71 -1.55
C ALA A 26 7.80 8.35 -2.21
N ASP A 27 8.66 7.68 -1.44
CA ASP A 27 9.84 6.97 -1.92
C ASP A 27 10.05 5.70 -1.10
N ALA A 28 11.02 4.87 -1.52
CA ALA A 28 11.27 3.58 -0.87
C ALA A 28 11.78 3.71 0.58
N ASP A 29 12.44 4.82 0.95
CA ASP A 29 12.94 5.04 2.32
C ASP A 29 11.80 5.45 3.26
N VAL A 30 10.89 6.31 2.80
CA VAL A 30 9.67 6.69 3.52
C VAL A 30 8.79 5.46 3.76
N LEU A 31 8.57 4.65 2.72
CA LEU A 31 7.80 3.41 2.83
C LEU A 31 8.45 2.39 3.76
N ALA A 32 9.77 2.23 3.70
CA ALA A 32 10.52 1.34 4.60
C ALA A 32 10.32 1.74 6.07
N THR A 33 10.40 3.05 6.34
CA THR A 33 10.18 3.61 7.67
C THR A 33 8.75 3.37 8.17
N TRP A 34 7.75 3.65 7.34
CA TRP A 34 6.34 3.45 7.70
C TRP A 34 5.96 1.99 7.90
N LEU A 35 6.51 1.09 7.08
CA LEU A 35 6.21 -0.34 7.14
C LEU A 35 7.05 -1.08 8.17
N GLY A 36 8.13 -0.46 8.68
CA GLY A 36 9.07 -1.09 9.60
C GLY A 36 9.87 -2.23 8.97
N VAL A 37 10.18 -2.12 7.67
CA VAL A 37 10.89 -3.14 6.89
C VAL A 37 12.07 -2.55 6.15
N ALA A 38 13.04 -3.38 5.76
CA ALA A 38 14.22 -2.91 5.05
C ALA A 38 13.87 -2.40 3.63
N LYS A 39 14.52 -1.31 3.21
CA LYS A 39 14.34 -0.71 1.88
C LYS A 39 14.43 -1.71 0.71
N PRO A 40 15.40 -2.65 0.65
CA PRO A 40 15.45 -3.63 -0.44
C PRO A 40 14.21 -4.51 -0.51
N HIS A 41 13.60 -4.81 0.64
CA HIS A 41 12.37 -5.58 0.71
C HIS A 41 11.18 -4.78 0.18
N VAL A 42 11.10 -3.48 0.47
CA VAL A 42 10.10 -2.58 -0.13
C VAL A 42 10.27 -2.51 -1.64
N GLN A 43 11.51 -2.37 -2.14
CA GLN A 43 11.79 -2.31 -3.58
C GLN A 43 11.34 -3.59 -4.30
N GLU A 44 11.62 -4.76 -3.71
CA GLU A 44 11.14 -6.03 -4.26
C GLU A 44 9.61 -6.11 -4.26
N LEU A 45 8.96 -5.67 -3.18
CA LEU A 45 7.50 -5.66 -3.09
C LEU A 45 6.87 -4.73 -4.13
N MET A 46 7.43 -3.52 -4.29
CA MET A 46 7.01 -2.55 -5.30
C MET A 46 7.11 -3.15 -6.70
N ARG A 47 8.23 -3.81 -7.04
CA ARG A 47 8.43 -4.46 -8.33
C ARG A 47 7.39 -5.56 -8.59
N ARG A 48 7.07 -6.37 -7.58
CA ARG A 48 6.06 -7.44 -7.67
C ARG A 48 4.65 -6.89 -7.88
N LEU A 49 4.31 -5.79 -7.20
CA LEU A 49 3.00 -5.15 -7.34
C LEU A 49 2.88 -4.36 -8.65
N ASP A 50 3.99 -3.84 -9.18
CA ASP A 50 4.06 -3.18 -10.49
C ASP A 50 3.81 -4.20 -11.61
N ALA A 51 4.44 -5.37 -11.51
CA ALA A 51 4.15 -6.50 -12.41
C ALA A 51 2.67 -6.96 -12.38
N GLN A 52 1.93 -6.64 -11.31
CA GLN A 52 0.49 -6.89 -11.19
C GLN A 52 -0.37 -5.70 -11.63
N GLY A 53 0.24 -4.58 -12.04
CA GLY A 53 -0.43 -3.36 -12.45
C GLY A 53 -1.04 -2.56 -11.30
N LEU A 54 -0.66 -2.81 -10.04
CA LEU A 54 -1.22 -2.14 -8.86
C LEU A 54 -0.45 -0.88 -8.45
N VAL A 55 0.84 -0.81 -8.78
CA VAL A 55 1.69 0.36 -8.49
C VAL A 55 2.50 0.73 -9.72
N ASP A 56 3.04 1.94 -9.72
CA ASP A 56 4.06 2.42 -10.64
C ASP A 56 5.35 2.52 -9.81
N ALA A 57 6.25 1.53 -9.96
CA ALA A 57 7.41 1.42 -9.08
C ALA A 57 8.44 2.52 -9.33
N GLU A 58 8.58 2.99 -10.57
CA GLU A 58 9.48 4.09 -10.92
C GLU A 58 9.06 5.40 -10.24
N ARG A 59 7.75 5.67 -10.18
CA ARG A 59 7.20 6.89 -9.57
C ARG A 59 6.74 6.71 -8.13
N CYS A 60 6.94 5.53 -7.55
CA CYS A 60 6.57 5.18 -6.18
C CYS A 60 5.12 5.60 -5.83
N ARG A 61 4.15 5.20 -6.67
CA ARG A 61 2.73 5.59 -6.50
C ARG A 61 1.78 4.47 -6.89
N LEU A 62 0.51 4.60 -6.50
CA LEU A 62 -0.54 3.71 -6.97
C LEU A 62 -0.81 3.91 -8.46
N SER A 63 -1.08 2.82 -9.16
CA SER A 63 -1.74 2.88 -10.46
C SER A 63 -3.24 3.19 -10.26
N MET A 64 -3.98 3.40 -11.36
CA MET A 64 -5.44 3.52 -11.27
C MET A 64 -6.10 2.29 -10.64
N GLN A 65 -5.64 1.08 -11.00
CA GLN A 65 -6.18 -0.17 -10.45
C GLN A 65 -5.84 -0.31 -8.96
N GLY A 66 -4.61 0.00 -8.57
CA GLY A 66 -4.20 0.01 -7.16
C GLY A 66 -4.95 1.05 -6.33
N LEU A 67 -5.25 2.21 -6.90
CA LEU A 67 -6.05 3.25 -6.25
C LEU A 67 -7.47 2.76 -5.96
N VAL A 68 -8.15 2.18 -6.95
CA VAL A 68 -9.51 1.62 -6.77
C VAL A 68 -9.51 0.53 -5.68
N LEU A 69 -8.50 -0.34 -5.69
CA LEU A 69 -8.35 -1.39 -4.68
C LEU A 69 -8.13 -0.79 -3.28
N ALA A 70 -7.20 0.16 -3.13
CA ALA A 70 -6.91 0.80 -1.86
C ALA A 70 -8.10 1.57 -1.29
N VAL A 71 -8.86 2.28 -2.13
CA VAL A 71 -10.11 2.96 -1.74
C VAL A 71 -11.14 1.95 -1.22
N SER A 72 -11.31 0.83 -1.93
CA SER A 72 -12.25 -0.22 -1.55
C SER A 72 -11.89 -0.84 -0.20
N MET A 73 -10.60 -1.09 0.04
CA MET A 73 -10.09 -1.57 1.32
C MET A 73 -10.34 -0.57 2.45
N HIS A 74 -10.04 0.71 2.22
CA HIS A 74 -10.24 1.77 3.22
C HIS A 74 -11.73 1.94 3.57
N GLY A 75 -12.63 1.83 2.58
CA GLY A 75 -14.08 1.80 2.78
C GLY A 75 -14.54 0.61 3.62
N ALA A 76 -14.08 -0.60 3.28
CA ALA A 76 -14.39 -1.82 4.03
C ALA A 76 -13.92 -1.75 5.49
N GLN A 77 -12.73 -1.19 5.75
CA GLN A 77 -12.23 -0.98 7.11
C GLN A 77 -13.12 -0.02 7.90
N LYS A 78 -13.58 1.08 7.30
CA LYS A 78 -14.49 2.03 7.97
C LYS A 78 -15.82 1.38 8.34
N LEU A 79 -16.42 0.62 7.42
CA LEU A 79 -17.67 -0.10 7.65
C LEU A 79 -17.52 -1.13 8.77
N SER A 80 -16.43 -1.90 8.78
CA SER A 80 -16.15 -2.88 9.84
C SER A 80 -15.97 -2.25 11.22
N ARG A 81 -15.41 -1.04 11.31
CA ARG A 81 -15.28 -0.33 12.60
C ARG A 81 -16.63 0.19 13.09
N GLN A 82 -17.49 0.67 12.20
CA GLN A 82 -18.82 1.16 12.54
C GLN A 82 -19.74 0.01 13.01
N SER A 83 -19.69 -1.15 12.37
CA SER A 83 -20.52 -2.30 12.76
C SER A 83 -20.12 -2.95 14.09
N ARG A 84 -18.88 -2.74 14.56
CA ARG A 84 -18.42 -3.21 15.89
C ARG A 84 -18.75 -2.24 17.03
N ALA A 85 -19.20 -1.03 16.70
CA ALA A 85 -19.55 0.02 17.65
C ALA A 85 -21.07 0.18 17.84
N ALA A 86 -21.88 -0.60 17.11
CA ALA A 86 -23.34 -0.68 17.20
C ALA A 86 -23.75 -1.96 17.93
#